data_AF-A0A6C1U2E4-F1
#
_entry.id   AF-A0A6C1U2E4-F1
#
_cell.length_a   1.000
_cell.length_b   1.000
_cell.length_c   1.000
_cell.angle_alpha   90.00
_cell.angle_beta   90.00
_cell.angle_gamma   90.00
#
_symmetry.space_group_name_H-M   'P 1'
#
loop_
_entity.id
_entity.type
_entity.pdbx_description
1 polymer ?
#
loop_
_entity_poly.entity_id
_entity_poly.type
_entity_poly.pdbx_seq_one_letter_code
_entity_poly.pdbx_strand_id
1 'polypeptide(L)'
;MTKKPLKTTKTHGQIIAVLKKEAKHLGKNPNDVYNQFFRETFLRELMRQTSGWVLKGGSNIYCRIPGARHTRDLDLYRQVDPTSATGAADALIAAMDGCQVGPYTFRLRRPDKQGKTGAIDSERVDVTITYGVNSRLIHFGVDVSGDLEVTGAVEALTVEASYEVDTELLPASFRVYSYPVASQLADKVCAMYERHGTTPPGRASTRYHDLYDIALIASELTVAAVNLRDALDTQCRVRSIILPKRLLPPDEKWEAQYTTKAKTFTGARDNLRNFGEALRIASLLLDPILGDDPDVALGEWDPATLTWR
;
A
#
# COMPACT_ATOMS: atom_id res chain seq x y z
N MET A 1 -7.77 43.62 -11.75
CA MET A 1 -7.62 43.31 -10.31
C MET A 1 -7.98 41.85 -10.08
N THR A 2 -6.99 40.95 -10.14
CA THR A 2 -7.15 39.53 -9.86
C THR A 2 -7.11 39.32 -8.34
N LYS A 3 -8.26 39.01 -7.74
CA LYS A 3 -8.32 38.57 -6.34
C LYS A 3 -7.55 37.25 -6.21
N LYS A 4 -6.39 37.28 -5.55
CA LYS A 4 -5.78 36.07 -4.97
C LYS A 4 -6.82 35.46 -4.01
N PRO A 5 -7.11 34.15 -4.08
CA PRO A 5 -7.88 33.53 -3.02
C PRO A 5 -6.99 33.53 -1.77
N LEU A 6 -7.42 34.23 -0.71
CA LEU A 6 -6.84 34.04 0.61
C LEU A 6 -7.13 32.59 1.02
N LYS A 7 -6.14 31.70 0.88
CA LYS A 7 -6.21 30.36 1.45
C LYS A 7 -6.25 30.51 2.96
N THR A 8 -7.34 30.06 3.58
CA THR A 8 -7.60 30.24 5.00
C THR A 8 -6.68 29.32 5.80
N THR A 9 -5.74 29.85 6.58
CA THR A 9 -4.97 29.06 7.55
C THR A 9 -5.92 28.55 8.63
N LYS A 10 -6.40 27.31 8.50
CA LYS A 10 -7.29 26.70 9.52
C LYS A 10 -6.50 26.39 10.79
N THR A 11 -7.06 26.72 11.94
CA THR A 11 -6.49 26.31 13.24
C THR A 11 -6.63 24.80 13.44
N HIS A 12 -5.84 24.24 14.36
CA HIS A 12 -5.96 22.83 14.74
C HIS A 12 -7.40 22.44 15.11
N GLY A 13 -8.08 23.27 15.92
CA GLY A 13 -9.46 23.02 16.31
C GLY A 13 -10.42 22.97 15.11
N GLN A 14 -10.22 23.85 14.12
CA GLN A 14 -11.03 23.85 12.89
C GLN A 14 -10.77 22.62 12.03
N ILE A 15 -9.51 22.19 11.88
CA ILE A 15 -9.14 20.99 11.11
C ILE A 15 -9.77 19.74 11.76
N ILE A 16 -9.61 19.58 13.07
CA ILE A 16 -10.18 18.43 13.79
C ILE A 16 -11.71 18.45 13.74
N ALA A 17 -12.36 19.62 13.84
CA ALA A 17 -13.81 19.72 13.71
C ALA A 17 -14.31 19.27 12.33
N VAL A 18 -13.63 19.67 11.26
CA VAL A 18 -13.95 19.22 9.89
C VAL A 18 -13.77 17.71 9.76
N LEU A 19 -12.63 17.17 10.19
CA LEU A 19 -12.37 15.72 10.12
C LEU A 19 -13.38 14.90 10.95
N LYS A 20 -13.83 15.39 12.10
CA LYS A 20 -14.92 14.76 12.87
C LYS A 20 -16.24 14.75 12.10
N LYS A 21 -16.55 15.85 11.42
CA LYS A 21 -17.76 15.97 10.60
C LYS A 21 -17.71 14.98 9.43
N GLU A 22 -16.57 14.89 8.74
CA GLU A 22 -16.31 13.90 7.69
C GLU A 22 -16.46 12.47 8.21
N ALA A 23 -15.86 12.15 9.35
CA ALA A 23 -16.00 10.83 9.97
C ALA A 23 -17.46 10.46 10.23
N LYS A 24 -18.26 11.40 10.78
CA LYS A 24 -19.69 11.18 11.02
C LYS A 24 -20.46 11.00 9.72
N HIS A 25 -20.20 11.84 8.71
CA HIS A 25 -20.87 11.78 7.42
C HIS A 25 -20.62 10.43 6.71
N LEU A 26 -19.37 9.96 6.75
CA LEU A 26 -18.96 8.70 6.12
C LEU A 26 -19.23 7.46 6.98
N GLY A 27 -19.76 7.61 8.20
CA GLY A 27 -19.92 6.50 9.14
C GLY A 27 -18.61 5.82 9.55
N LYS A 28 -17.48 6.53 9.49
CA LYS A 28 -16.13 6.01 9.78
C LYS A 28 -15.71 6.31 11.21
N ASN A 29 -14.78 5.52 11.75
CA ASN A 29 -14.13 5.84 13.01
C ASN A 29 -13.31 7.13 12.86
N PRO A 30 -13.49 8.15 13.73
CA PRO A 30 -12.72 9.40 13.66
C PRO A 30 -11.20 9.20 13.66
N ASN A 31 -10.68 8.20 14.39
CA ASN A 31 -9.24 7.93 14.42
C ASN A 31 -8.72 7.40 13.08
N ASP A 32 -9.51 6.62 12.34
CA ASP A 32 -9.11 6.15 11.00
C ASP A 32 -9.08 7.35 10.03
N VAL A 33 -10.04 8.28 10.14
CA VAL A 33 -10.07 9.52 9.36
C VAL A 33 -8.87 10.42 9.65
N TYR A 34 -8.53 10.61 10.92
CA TYR A 34 -7.35 11.39 11.29
C TYR A 34 -6.06 10.73 10.80
N ASN A 35 -5.93 9.42 10.98
CA ASN A 35 -4.75 8.67 10.53
C ASN A 35 -4.56 8.82 9.02
N GLN A 36 -5.63 8.64 8.24
CA GLN A 36 -5.58 8.77 6.80
C GLN A 36 -5.16 10.20 6.38
N PHE A 37 -5.79 11.24 6.95
CA PHE A 37 -5.45 12.62 6.64
C PHE A 37 -3.97 12.95 6.91
N PHE A 38 -3.43 12.54 8.06
CA PHE A 38 -2.03 12.81 8.40
C PHE A 38 -1.04 11.93 7.63
N ARG A 39 -1.41 10.72 7.22
CA ARG A 39 -0.59 9.92 6.29
C ARG A 39 -0.53 10.53 4.90
N GLU A 40 -1.64 11.03 4.37
CA GLU A 40 -1.66 11.74 3.08
C GLU A 40 -0.83 13.03 3.15
N THR A 41 -0.94 13.76 4.26
CA THR A 41 -0.09 14.93 4.53
C THR A 41 1.39 14.55 4.56
N PHE A 42 1.75 13.47 5.27
CA PHE A 42 3.12 12.96 5.32
C PHE A 42 3.64 12.56 3.95
N LEU A 43 2.87 11.77 3.19
CA LEU A 43 3.23 11.34 1.84
C LEU A 43 3.43 12.53 0.92
N ARG A 44 2.49 13.49 0.92
CA ARG A 44 2.61 14.71 0.12
C ARG A 44 3.94 15.42 0.40
N GLU A 45 4.27 15.64 1.66
CA GLU A 45 5.49 16.39 1.98
C GLU A 45 6.75 15.58 1.68
N LEU A 46 6.76 14.27 1.94
CA LEU A 46 7.87 13.40 1.56
C LEU A 46 8.12 13.43 0.04
N MET A 47 7.05 13.32 -0.77
CA MET A 47 7.15 13.29 -2.23
C MET A 47 7.64 14.62 -2.83
N ARG A 48 7.49 15.74 -2.10
CA ARG A 48 8.00 17.06 -2.51
C ARG A 48 9.49 17.23 -2.27
N GLN A 49 10.10 16.44 -1.39
CA GLN A 49 11.52 16.54 -1.05
C GLN A 49 12.46 15.88 -2.09
N THR A 50 11.93 15.39 -3.21
CA THR A 50 12.70 14.84 -4.36
C THR A 50 13.75 13.78 -3.96
N SER A 51 13.38 12.82 -3.11
CA SER A 51 14.30 11.83 -2.54
C SER A 51 14.16 10.41 -3.12
N GLY A 52 13.47 10.29 -4.26
CA GLY A 52 13.30 9.02 -4.98
C GLY A 52 12.43 7.99 -4.27
N TRP A 53 11.60 8.42 -3.32
CA TRP A 53 10.67 7.56 -2.59
C TRP A 53 9.53 7.08 -3.47
N VAL A 54 9.23 5.79 -3.38
CA VAL A 54 8.14 5.14 -4.09
C VAL A 54 7.26 4.39 -3.10
N LEU A 55 5.96 4.62 -3.21
CA LEU A 55 4.92 3.99 -2.41
C LEU A 55 4.61 2.59 -2.92
N LYS A 56 4.61 1.59 -2.04
CA LYS A 56 4.24 0.20 -2.32
C LYS A 56 3.14 -0.29 -1.37
N GLY A 57 2.87 -1.60 -1.38
CA GLY A 57 1.96 -2.23 -0.43
C GLY A 57 0.50 -1.74 -0.51
N GLY A 58 -0.24 -1.90 0.58
CA GLY A 58 -1.68 -1.56 0.60
C GLY A 58 -1.97 -0.08 0.31
N SER A 59 -1.06 0.80 0.71
CA SER A 59 -1.20 2.25 0.49
C SER A 59 -1.04 2.63 -0.97
N ASN A 60 -0.21 1.90 -1.73
CA ASN A 60 -0.11 2.09 -3.17
C ASN A 60 -1.41 1.72 -3.90
N ILE A 61 -2.05 0.62 -3.50
CA ILE A 61 -3.35 0.20 -4.06
C ILE A 61 -4.41 1.24 -3.73
N TYR A 62 -4.40 1.74 -2.50
CA TYR A 62 -5.27 2.82 -2.08
C TYR A 62 -5.12 4.07 -2.95
N CYS A 63 -3.90 4.48 -3.28
CA CYS A 63 -3.65 5.61 -4.17
C CYS A 63 -4.02 5.35 -5.64
N ARG A 64 -3.97 4.10 -6.10
CA ARG A 64 -4.30 3.70 -7.48
C ARG A 64 -5.79 3.50 -7.72
N ILE A 65 -6.51 2.93 -6.75
CA ILE A 65 -7.88 2.44 -6.91
C ILE A 65 -8.80 3.21 -5.95
N PRO A 66 -9.63 4.13 -6.47
CA PRO A 66 -10.64 4.81 -5.67
C PRO A 66 -11.55 3.82 -4.93
N GLY A 67 -11.71 4.02 -3.63
CA GLY A 67 -12.53 3.14 -2.80
C GLY A 67 -11.89 1.78 -2.48
N ALA A 68 -10.57 1.62 -2.64
CA ALA A 68 -9.88 0.46 -2.07
C ALA A 68 -10.04 0.40 -0.54
N ARG A 69 -9.86 -0.79 0.02
CA ARG A 69 -9.93 -0.99 1.48
C ARG A 69 -8.92 -0.08 2.19
N HIS A 70 -9.28 0.37 3.38
CA HIS A 70 -8.36 1.12 4.23
C HIS A 70 -7.14 0.27 4.62
N THR A 71 -6.00 0.94 4.69
CA THR A 71 -4.74 0.42 5.23
C THR A 71 -4.26 1.33 6.36
N ARG A 72 -3.45 0.78 7.26
CA ARG A 72 -2.89 1.52 8.40
C ARG A 72 -1.41 1.81 8.25
N ASP A 73 -0.72 1.05 7.43
CA ASP A 73 0.72 1.13 7.23
C ASP A 73 1.04 1.81 5.90
N LEU A 74 2.17 2.52 5.88
CA LEU A 74 2.82 2.99 4.67
C LEU A 74 3.99 2.06 4.38
N ASP A 75 4.10 1.59 3.16
CA ASP A 75 5.25 0.82 2.71
C ASP A 75 6.02 1.65 1.69
N LEU A 76 7.31 1.86 1.89
CA LEU A 76 8.14 2.71 1.05
C LEU A 76 9.45 2.01 0.67
N TYR A 77 9.98 2.35 -0.49
CA TYR A 77 11.38 2.06 -0.83
C TYR A 77 11.98 3.24 -1.61
N ARG A 78 13.30 3.24 -1.77
CA ARG A 78 14.03 4.25 -2.53
C ARG A 78 14.41 3.69 -3.89
N GLN A 79 13.89 4.30 -4.95
CA GLN A 79 14.30 3.99 -6.32
C GLN A 79 15.61 4.69 -6.69
N VAL A 80 15.84 5.89 -6.16
CA VAL A 80 17.08 6.66 -6.38
C VAL A 80 18.00 6.46 -5.18
N ASP A 81 19.29 6.21 -5.45
CA ASP A 81 20.31 5.78 -4.50
C ASP A 81 19.85 4.63 -3.59
N PRO A 82 19.47 3.47 -4.18
CA PRO A 82 19.03 2.32 -3.39
C PRO A 82 20.09 1.90 -2.37
N THR A 83 19.63 1.41 -1.22
CA THR A 83 20.47 1.07 -0.06
C THR A 83 19.76 0.00 0.79
N SER A 84 20.45 -0.57 1.78
CA SER A 84 19.82 -1.45 2.79
C SER A 84 18.61 -0.78 3.46
N ALA A 85 17.71 -1.58 4.04
CA ALA A 85 16.54 -1.07 4.73
C ALA A 85 16.92 -0.12 5.87
N THR A 86 18.00 -0.41 6.59
CA THR A 86 18.53 0.48 7.63
C THR A 86 18.96 1.83 7.06
N GLY A 87 19.71 1.85 5.95
CA GLY A 87 20.13 3.09 5.32
C GLY A 87 18.96 3.88 4.73
N ALA A 88 17.94 3.19 4.20
CA ALA A 88 16.72 3.83 3.71
C ALA A 88 15.91 4.41 4.89
N ALA A 89 15.80 3.71 6.02
CA ALA A 89 15.18 4.23 7.23
C ALA A 89 15.91 5.48 7.77
N ASP A 90 17.24 5.48 7.78
CA ASP A 90 18.04 6.64 8.17
C ASP A 90 17.79 7.82 7.21
N ALA A 91 17.70 7.57 5.90
CA ALA A 91 17.36 8.60 4.91
C ALA A 91 15.94 9.16 5.11
N LEU A 92 14.96 8.32 5.47
CA LEU A 92 13.60 8.76 5.75
C LEU A 92 13.54 9.65 6.99
N ILE A 93 14.23 9.25 8.06
CA ILE A 93 14.34 10.02 9.30
C ILE A 93 15.02 11.37 9.02
N ALA A 94 16.12 11.38 8.28
CA ALA A 94 16.82 12.60 7.91
C ALA A 94 15.95 13.57 7.10
N ALA A 95 15.08 13.05 6.22
CA ALA A 95 14.18 13.86 5.41
C ALA A 95 12.98 14.42 6.19
N MET A 96 12.43 13.66 7.14
CA MET A 96 11.11 13.96 7.72
C MET A 96 11.11 14.26 9.22
N ASP A 97 12.14 13.88 10.00
CA ASP A 97 12.16 14.19 11.43
C ASP A 97 12.28 15.70 11.68
N GLY A 98 11.35 16.24 12.46
CA GLY A 98 11.24 17.68 12.68
C GLY A 98 10.56 18.45 11.55
N CYS A 99 10.14 17.78 10.46
CA CYS A 99 9.39 18.43 9.38
C CYS A 99 8.12 19.07 9.94
N GLN A 100 7.95 20.37 9.68
CA GLN A 100 6.81 21.14 10.14
C GLN A 100 5.84 21.43 8.99
N VAL A 101 4.58 21.10 9.20
CA VAL A 101 3.49 21.31 8.22
C VAL A 101 2.36 22.03 8.93
N GLY A 102 2.26 23.34 8.67
CA GLY A 102 1.42 24.26 9.45
C GLY A 102 1.75 24.16 10.95
N PRO A 103 0.76 23.86 11.83
CA PRO A 103 0.99 23.77 13.26
C PRO A 103 1.47 22.38 13.74
N TYR A 104 1.70 21.44 12.83
CA TYR A 104 2.07 20.07 13.15
C TYR A 104 3.55 19.81 12.90
N THR A 105 4.16 18.98 13.74
CA THR A 105 5.54 18.52 13.56
C THR A 105 5.55 17.00 13.47
N PHE A 106 6.21 16.47 12.44
CA PHE A 106 6.44 15.04 12.28
C PHE A 106 7.72 14.66 13.04
N ARG A 107 7.64 13.62 13.87
CA ARG A 107 8.76 13.05 14.62
C ARG A 107 8.94 11.60 14.26
N LEU A 108 10.12 11.23 13.78
CA LEU A 108 10.40 9.89 13.27
C LEU A 108 11.43 9.19 14.15
N ARG A 109 11.17 7.93 14.49
CA ARG A 109 12.07 7.10 15.29
C ARG A 109 12.01 5.65 14.82
N ARG A 110 13.13 4.93 14.94
CA ARG A 110 13.11 3.47 14.88
C ARG A 110 12.62 2.91 16.23
N PRO A 111 11.80 1.84 16.24
CA PRO A 111 11.44 1.18 17.47
C PRO A 111 12.66 0.47 18.08
N ASP A 112 12.73 0.41 19.41
CA ASP A 112 13.87 -0.18 20.14
C ASP A 112 14.04 -1.69 19.89
N LYS A 113 12.98 -2.38 19.45
CA LYS A 113 13.00 -3.79 19.07
C LYS A 113 12.98 -3.92 17.55
N GLN A 114 14.12 -4.27 16.97
CA GLN A 114 14.22 -4.70 15.59
C GLN A 114 13.71 -6.14 15.48
N GLY A 115 12.71 -6.37 14.64
CA GLY A 115 12.36 -7.69 14.17
C GLY A 115 12.74 -7.78 12.71
N LYS A 116 13.79 -8.56 12.37
CA LYS A 116 13.95 -8.99 10.98
C LYS A 116 12.77 -9.89 10.63
N THR A 117 11.89 -9.45 9.74
CA THR A 117 10.70 -10.21 9.35
C THR A 117 10.67 -10.41 7.85
N GLY A 118 10.82 -11.67 7.44
CA GLY A 118 10.62 -12.09 6.05
C GLY A 118 11.89 -12.09 5.19
N ALA A 119 11.74 -12.52 3.94
CA ALA A 119 12.83 -12.62 2.97
C ALA A 119 13.25 -11.26 2.38
N ILE A 120 12.42 -10.22 2.52
CA ILE A 120 12.72 -8.86 2.08
C ILE A 120 13.32 -8.08 3.24
N ASP A 121 14.47 -7.44 3.01
CA ASP A 121 15.07 -6.52 3.98
C ASP A 121 14.14 -5.32 4.20
N SER A 122 13.66 -5.14 5.43
CA SER A 122 12.70 -4.10 5.79
C SER A 122 12.89 -3.61 7.22
N GLU A 123 12.72 -2.30 7.43
CA GLU A 123 12.85 -1.63 8.72
C GLU A 123 11.61 -0.80 9.03
N ARG A 124 11.13 -0.87 10.28
CA ARG A 124 10.02 -0.06 10.76
C ARG A 124 10.50 1.31 11.20
N VAL A 125 9.83 2.36 10.76
CA VAL A 125 9.97 3.73 11.27
C VAL A 125 8.63 4.21 11.80
N ASP A 126 8.58 4.55 13.09
CA ASP A 126 7.39 5.10 13.72
C ASP A 126 7.35 6.61 13.52
N VAL A 127 6.21 7.10 13.03
CA VAL A 127 5.92 8.51 12.81
C VAL A 127 4.94 8.98 13.87
N THR A 128 5.35 9.96 14.67
CA THR A 128 4.49 10.64 15.64
C THR A 128 4.22 12.07 15.18
N ILE A 129 2.96 12.45 15.07
CA ILE A 129 2.57 13.83 14.79
C ILE A 129 2.27 14.53 16.11
N THR A 130 2.94 15.65 16.36
CA THR A 130 2.71 16.52 17.51
C THR A 130 2.07 17.84 17.11
N TYR A 131 1.28 18.42 18.01
CA TYR A 131 0.74 19.78 17.89
C TYR A 131 1.13 20.58 19.14
N GLY A 132 1.64 21.80 18.95
CA GLY A 132 2.15 22.62 20.06
C GLY A 132 3.36 22.00 20.77
N VAL A 133 3.62 22.40 22.02
CA VAL A 133 4.74 21.88 22.82
C VAL A 133 4.38 20.47 23.33
N ASN A 134 4.87 19.45 22.63
CA ASN A 134 4.85 18.04 23.04
C ASN A 134 3.48 17.33 23.20
N SER A 135 2.39 17.86 22.62
CA SER A 135 1.12 17.11 22.61
C SER A 135 1.07 16.14 21.43
N ARG A 136 1.21 14.84 21.70
CA ARG A 136 1.04 13.77 20.70
C ARG A 136 -0.40 13.73 20.23
N LEU A 137 -0.60 13.88 18.92
CA LEU A 137 -1.91 13.84 18.30
C LEU A 137 -2.22 12.43 17.76
N ILE A 138 -1.34 11.92 16.91
CA ILE A 138 -1.54 10.64 16.25
C ILE A 138 -0.19 10.00 15.92
N HIS A 139 -0.22 8.70 15.63
CA HIS A 139 0.95 7.96 15.19
C HIS A 139 0.54 6.90 14.19
N PHE A 140 1.44 6.63 13.28
CA PHE A 140 1.42 5.49 12.37
C PHE A 140 2.86 5.08 12.16
N GLY A 141 3.10 3.96 11.48
CA GLY A 141 4.46 3.67 11.06
C GLY A 141 4.56 3.38 9.58
N VAL A 142 5.81 3.36 9.17
CA VAL A 142 6.27 3.22 7.81
C VAL A 142 7.21 2.02 7.78
N ASP A 143 6.92 1.06 6.92
CA ASP A 143 7.82 -0.04 6.63
C ASP A 143 8.67 0.35 5.43
N VAL A 144 9.97 0.49 5.65
CA VAL A 144 10.92 0.89 4.62
C VAL A 144 11.66 -0.35 4.14
N SER A 145 11.47 -0.70 2.88
CA SER A 145 12.23 -1.77 2.24
C SER A 145 13.64 -1.28 1.87
N GLY A 146 14.61 -2.18 1.90
CA GLY A 146 15.92 -1.95 1.30
C GLY A 146 15.86 -1.93 -0.23
N ASP A 147 17.00 -2.19 -0.86
CA ASP A 147 17.07 -2.30 -2.32
C ASP A 147 16.16 -3.43 -2.83
N LEU A 148 15.44 -3.15 -3.91
CA LEU A 148 14.43 -4.05 -4.48
C LEU A 148 14.72 -4.26 -5.96
N GLU A 149 14.63 -5.51 -6.40
CA GLU A 149 14.51 -5.84 -7.82
C GLU A 149 13.06 -5.58 -8.28
N VAL A 150 12.87 -4.49 -9.02
CA VAL A 150 11.55 -3.99 -9.45
C VAL A 150 11.35 -4.22 -10.94
N THR A 151 10.21 -4.79 -11.31
CA THR A 151 9.81 -5.05 -12.70
C THR A 151 8.71 -4.09 -13.12
N GLY A 152 8.93 -3.42 -14.25
CA GLY A 152 8.03 -2.38 -14.76
C GLY A 152 8.40 -0.98 -14.28
N ALA A 153 7.68 0.01 -14.80
CA ALA A 153 7.99 1.42 -14.56
C ALA A 153 7.26 1.95 -13.32
N VAL A 154 8.00 2.71 -12.49
CA VAL A 154 7.39 3.52 -11.44
C VAL A 154 6.59 4.64 -12.11
N GLU A 155 5.33 4.78 -11.68
CA GLU A 155 4.41 5.76 -12.25
C GLU A 155 4.22 6.93 -11.28
N ALA A 156 4.15 8.16 -11.80
CA ALA A 156 3.71 9.29 -11.00
C ALA A 156 2.18 9.39 -11.06
N LEU A 157 1.51 9.19 -9.94
CA LEU A 157 0.05 9.29 -9.82
C LEU A 157 -0.34 10.62 -9.21
N THR A 158 -1.48 11.16 -9.65
CA THR A 158 -2.20 12.23 -8.96
C THR A 158 -3.30 11.59 -8.14
N VAL A 159 -3.24 11.79 -6.82
CA VAL A 159 -4.14 11.19 -5.84
C VAL A 159 -5.04 12.29 -5.30
N GLU A 160 -6.35 12.09 -5.36
CA GLU A 160 -7.32 12.96 -4.70
C GLU A 160 -7.25 12.75 -3.19
N ALA A 161 -7.27 13.83 -2.42
CA ALA A 161 -7.28 13.78 -0.96
C ALA A 161 -8.55 13.09 -0.46
N SER A 162 -8.41 12.29 0.60
CA SER A 162 -9.54 11.53 1.17
C SER A 162 -10.70 12.37 1.65
N TYR A 163 -10.40 13.61 2.07
CA TYR A 163 -11.32 14.45 2.82
C TYR A 163 -11.23 15.89 2.33
N GLU A 164 -12.37 16.53 2.17
CA GLU A 164 -12.47 17.94 1.79
C GLU A 164 -12.17 18.85 2.98
N VAL A 165 -10.89 18.93 3.34
CA VAL A 165 -10.40 19.88 4.34
C VAL A 165 -9.80 21.06 3.61
N ASP A 166 -10.48 22.21 3.61
CA ASP A 166 -9.96 23.46 3.02
C ASP A 166 -8.74 23.97 3.82
N THR A 167 -7.57 23.39 3.59
CA THR A 167 -6.35 23.69 4.34
C THR A 167 -5.12 23.60 3.44
N GLU A 168 -4.06 24.32 3.80
CA GLU A 168 -2.79 24.29 3.08
C GLU A 168 -1.96 23.02 3.34
N LEU A 169 -2.34 22.24 4.37
CA LEU A 169 -1.65 21.01 4.78
C LEU A 169 -1.82 19.88 3.75
N LEU A 170 -2.97 19.83 3.11
CA LEU A 170 -3.27 18.83 2.09
C LEU A 170 -4.20 19.48 1.03
N PRO A 171 -3.71 19.75 -0.19
CA PRO A 171 -4.52 20.21 -1.31
C PRO A 171 -5.52 19.12 -1.73
N ALA A 172 -6.48 19.51 -2.57
CA ALA A 172 -7.48 18.58 -3.12
C ALA A 172 -6.86 17.37 -3.82
N SER A 173 -5.68 17.53 -4.42
CA SER A 173 -4.90 16.41 -4.95
C SER A 173 -3.40 16.60 -4.79
N PHE A 174 -2.66 15.50 -4.67
CA PHE A 174 -1.21 15.47 -4.47
C PHE A 174 -0.57 14.34 -5.28
N ARG A 175 0.75 14.44 -5.51
CA ARG A 175 1.50 13.46 -6.31
C ARG A 175 2.14 12.41 -5.44
N VAL A 176 2.12 11.15 -5.90
CA VAL A 176 2.90 10.05 -5.36
C VAL A 176 3.64 9.33 -6.49
N TYR A 177 4.82 8.80 -6.21
CA TYR A 177 5.44 7.80 -7.08
C TYR A 177 5.00 6.42 -6.65
N SER A 178 4.52 5.63 -7.58
CA SER A 178 3.74 4.42 -7.34
C SER A 178 4.48 3.18 -7.83
N TYR A 179 4.54 2.17 -6.98
CA TYR A 179 5.13 0.88 -7.31
C TYR A 179 4.39 0.23 -8.49
N PRO A 180 5.09 -0.44 -9.43
CA PRO A 180 4.47 -1.03 -10.62
C PRO A 180 3.43 -2.08 -10.26
N VAL A 181 2.36 -2.14 -11.05
CA VAL A 181 1.23 -3.08 -10.84
C VAL A 181 1.70 -4.54 -10.87
N ALA A 182 2.56 -4.90 -11.83
CA ALA A 182 3.11 -6.25 -11.95
C ALA A 182 3.90 -6.68 -10.70
N SER A 183 4.83 -5.84 -10.22
CA SER A 183 5.57 -6.11 -8.98
C SER A 183 4.67 -6.15 -7.75
N GLN A 184 3.63 -5.32 -7.70
CA GLN A 184 2.66 -5.34 -6.61
C GLN A 184 1.85 -6.64 -6.58
N LEU A 185 1.41 -7.15 -7.73
CA LEU A 185 0.76 -8.46 -7.83
C LEU A 185 1.72 -9.57 -7.40
N ALA A 186 2.95 -9.57 -7.92
CA ALA A 186 3.95 -10.57 -7.60
C ALA A 186 4.28 -10.62 -6.09
N ASP A 187 4.45 -9.45 -5.45
CA ASP A 187 4.68 -9.34 -4.00
C ASP A 187 3.56 -10.05 -3.22
N LYS A 188 2.31 -9.85 -3.63
CA LYS A 188 1.13 -10.41 -2.97
C LYS A 188 0.95 -11.89 -3.19
N VAL A 189 1.12 -12.34 -4.44
CA VAL A 189 1.05 -13.77 -4.78
C VAL A 189 2.12 -14.53 -4.01
N CYS A 190 3.35 -14.03 -4.01
CA CYS A 190 4.44 -14.70 -3.30
C CYS A 190 4.25 -14.67 -1.78
N ALA A 191 3.81 -13.55 -1.21
CA ALA A 191 3.50 -13.45 0.23
C ALA A 191 2.31 -14.34 0.65
N MET A 192 1.38 -14.63 -0.27
CA MET A 192 0.29 -15.58 -0.05
C MET A 192 0.79 -17.02 0.03
N TYR A 193 1.82 -17.41 -0.74
CA TYR A 193 2.35 -18.78 -0.73
C TYR A 193 3.55 -18.99 0.21
N GLU A 194 4.10 -17.93 0.79
CA GLU A 194 5.22 -18.00 1.72
C GLU A 194 4.91 -18.91 2.93
N ARG A 195 5.89 -19.72 3.33
CA ARG A 195 5.81 -20.64 4.46
C ARG A 195 6.67 -20.12 5.59
N HIS A 196 6.16 -20.20 6.82
CA HIS A 196 6.82 -19.63 7.99
C HIS A 196 7.13 -20.68 9.06
N GLY A 197 8.24 -20.49 9.78
CA GLY A 197 8.69 -21.40 10.84
C GLY A 197 9.77 -22.38 10.37
N THR A 198 10.34 -23.10 11.32
CA THR A 198 11.53 -23.95 11.09
C THR A 198 11.20 -25.40 10.75
N THR A 199 9.94 -25.82 10.91
CA THR A 199 9.51 -27.20 10.62
C THR A 199 8.99 -27.32 9.19
N PRO A 200 9.57 -28.14 8.30
CA PRO A 200 9.03 -28.35 6.95
C PRO A 200 7.60 -28.94 6.97
N PRO A 201 6.69 -28.55 6.07
CA PRO A 201 6.84 -27.54 5.01
C PRO A 201 6.63 -26.09 5.51
N GLY A 202 6.50 -25.87 6.82
CA GLY A 202 6.22 -24.58 7.45
C GLY A 202 4.73 -24.30 7.56
N ARG A 203 4.37 -23.36 8.44
CA ARG A 203 3.00 -22.87 8.56
C ARG A 203 2.65 -22.04 7.34
N ALA A 204 1.46 -22.28 6.77
CA ALA A 204 0.93 -21.47 5.67
C ALA A 204 0.83 -19.99 6.05
N SER A 205 1.01 -19.11 5.06
CA SER A 205 0.73 -17.69 5.18
C SER A 205 -0.72 -17.44 5.64
N THR A 206 -0.89 -16.44 6.49
CA THR A 206 -2.20 -15.96 6.96
C THR A 206 -2.55 -14.60 6.36
N ARG A 207 -1.91 -14.23 5.25
CA ARG A 207 -2.12 -12.96 4.56
C ARG A 207 -3.39 -12.99 3.70
N TYR A 208 -4.53 -13.28 4.33
CA TYR A 208 -5.83 -13.39 3.66
C TYR A 208 -6.21 -12.13 2.85
N HIS A 209 -5.75 -10.95 3.30
CA HIS A 209 -5.98 -9.69 2.60
C HIS A 209 -5.27 -9.60 1.25
N ASP A 210 -4.21 -10.38 1.00
CA ASP A 210 -3.52 -10.36 -0.28
C ASP A 210 -4.38 -10.96 -1.40
N LEU A 211 -5.21 -11.97 -1.11
CA LEU A 211 -6.20 -12.47 -2.10
C LEU A 211 -7.21 -11.38 -2.47
N TYR A 212 -7.71 -10.63 -1.48
CA TYR A 212 -8.62 -9.51 -1.72
C TYR A 212 -7.96 -8.46 -2.61
N ASP A 213 -6.73 -8.08 -2.28
CA ASP A 213 -6.00 -7.04 -2.98
C ASP A 213 -5.63 -7.47 -4.41
N ILE A 214 -5.28 -8.74 -4.65
CA ILE A 214 -5.06 -9.30 -5.98
C ILE A 214 -6.35 -9.23 -6.81
N ALA A 215 -7.47 -9.68 -6.26
CA ALA A 215 -8.76 -9.65 -6.96
C ALA A 215 -9.22 -8.21 -7.24
N LEU A 216 -8.94 -7.28 -6.33
CA LEU A 216 -9.21 -5.86 -6.52
C LEU A 216 -8.36 -5.28 -7.67
N ILE A 217 -7.06 -5.56 -7.69
CA ILE A 217 -6.17 -5.14 -8.79
C ILE A 217 -6.66 -5.73 -10.11
N ALA A 218 -6.96 -7.03 -10.15
CA ALA A 218 -7.46 -7.71 -11.34
C ALA A 218 -8.77 -7.11 -11.86
N SER A 219 -9.60 -6.55 -10.97
CA SER A 219 -10.88 -5.94 -11.37
C SER A 219 -10.74 -4.51 -11.88
N GLU A 220 -9.57 -3.87 -11.72
CA GLU A 220 -9.45 -2.41 -11.86
C GLU A 220 -8.26 -1.92 -12.68
N LEU A 221 -7.18 -2.70 -12.70
CA LEU A 221 -5.92 -2.27 -13.27
C LEU A 221 -5.50 -3.21 -14.39
N THR A 222 -4.94 -2.61 -15.43
CA THR A 222 -4.30 -3.31 -16.54
C THR A 222 -2.89 -3.75 -16.16
N VAL A 223 -2.46 -4.89 -16.72
CA VAL A 223 -1.10 -5.39 -16.57
C VAL A 223 -0.70 -6.20 -17.81
N ALA A 224 0.52 -5.98 -18.30
CA ALA A 224 1.10 -6.78 -19.37
C ALA A 224 1.60 -8.14 -18.85
N ALA A 225 1.33 -9.21 -19.58
CA ALA A 225 1.68 -10.57 -19.20
C ALA A 225 3.19 -10.74 -18.97
N VAL A 226 4.01 -10.19 -19.87
CA VAL A 226 5.48 -10.22 -19.77
C VAL A 226 5.95 -9.62 -18.45
N ASN A 227 5.47 -8.43 -18.10
CA ASN A 227 5.85 -7.76 -16.85
C ASN A 227 5.42 -8.56 -15.62
N LEU A 228 4.23 -9.18 -15.65
CA LEU A 228 3.75 -9.99 -14.53
C LEU A 228 4.54 -11.30 -14.37
N ARG A 229 4.90 -11.97 -15.46
CA ARG A 229 5.80 -13.15 -15.46
C ARG A 229 7.15 -12.78 -14.84
N ASP A 230 7.80 -11.76 -15.38
CA ASP A 230 9.12 -11.31 -14.92
C ASP A 230 9.10 -10.88 -13.44
N ALA A 231 8.02 -10.24 -13.00
CA ALA A 231 7.83 -9.84 -11.61
C ALA A 231 7.65 -11.06 -10.68
N LEU A 232 6.85 -12.05 -11.09
CA LEU A 232 6.64 -13.28 -10.34
C LEU A 232 7.94 -14.08 -10.24
N ASP A 233 8.69 -14.23 -11.33
CA ASP A 233 9.99 -14.92 -11.34
C ASP A 233 11.00 -14.25 -10.43
N THR A 234 11.04 -12.91 -10.46
CA THR A 234 11.88 -12.12 -9.56
C THR A 234 11.52 -12.36 -8.09
N GLN A 235 10.23 -12.28 -7.74
CA GLN A 235 9.81 -12.51 -6.36
C GLN A 235 9.96 -13.97 -5.91
N CYS A 236 9.78 -14.94 -6.81
CA CYS A 236 10.05 -16.35 -6.53
C CYS A 236 11.53 -16.57 -6.19
N ARG A 237 12.44 -15.97 -6.97
CA ARG A 237 13.88 -16.02 -6.73
C ARG A 237 14.25 -15.37 -5.41
N VAL A 238 13.83 -14.12 -5.18
CA VAL A 238 14.13 -13.35 -3.95
C VAL A 238 13.66 -14.09 -2.70
N ARG A 239 12.47 -14.71 -2.75
CA ARG A 239 11.87 -15.40 -1.59
C ARG A 239 12.18 -16.90 -1.53
N SER A 240 12.89 -17.45 -2.53
CA SER A 240 13.15 -18.88 -2.68
C SER A 240 11.89 -19.74 -2.59
N ILE A 241 10.83 -19.33 -3.29
CA ILE A 241 9.54 -20.04 -3.33
C ILE A 241 9.25 -20.61 -4.72
N ILE A 242 8.46 -21.67 -4.75
CA ILE A 242 7.89 -22.24 -5.97
C ILE A 242 6.39 -22.03 -5.91
N LEU A 243 5.85 -21.31 -6.90
CA LEU A 243 4.42 -21.09 -7.01
C LEU A 243 3.71 -22.30 -7.65
N PRO A 244 2.44 -22.56 -7.29
CA PRO A 244 1.64 -23.55 -7.99
C PRO A 244 1.33 -23.09 -9.41
N LYS A 245 1.07 -24.04 -10.32
CA LYS A 245 0.67 -23.77 -11.71
C LYS A 245 -0.75 -23.21 -11.86
N ARG A 246 -1.52 -23.18 -10.77
CA ARG A 246 -2.85 -22.56 -10.67
C ARG A 246 -3.02 -21.98 -9.27
N LEU A 247 -3.81 -20.93 -9.16
CA LEU A 247 -4.12 -20.28 -7.90
C LEU A 247 -5.04 -21.19 -7.06
N LEU A 248 -4.48 -21.70 -5.98
CA LEU A 248 -5.18 -22.50 -4.97
C LEU A 248 -4.97 -21.90 -3.57
N PRO A 249 -5.92 -22.05 -2.64
CA PRO A 249 -5.70 -21.64 -1.26
C PRO A 249 -4.43 -22.30 -0.69
N PRO A 250 -3.54 -21.55 -0.02
CA PRO A 250 -2.32 -22.09 0.57
C PRO A 250 -2.54 -23.17 1.66
N ASP A 251 -3.73 -23.19 2.27
CA ASP A 251 -4.15 -24.11 3.33
C ASP A 251 -5.68 -24.23 3.37
N GLU A 252 -6.20 -25.36 3.86
CA GLU A 252 -7.64 -25.65 3.95
C GLU A 252 -8.44 -24.58 4.73
N LYS A 253 -7.81 -23.88 5.67
CA LYS A 253 -8.49 -22.90 6.53
C LYS A 253 -8.71 -21.55 5.83
N TRP A 254 -8.10 -21.34 4.66
CA TRP A 254 -8.13 -20.04 3.99
C TRP A 254 -9.53 -19.56 3.68
N GLU A 255 -10.42 -20.42 3.20
CA GLU A 255 -11.78 -20.03 2.83
C GLU A 255 -12.56 -19.44 4.02
N ALA A 256 -12.58 -20.16 5.14
CA ALA A 256 -13.29 -19.74 6.35
C ALA A 256 -12.64 -18.49 6.97
N GLN A 257 -11.30 -18.45 7.03
CA GLN A 257 -10.57 -17.34 7.64
C GLN A 257 -10.62 -16.07 6.78
N TYR A 258 -10.52 -16.20 5.46
CA TYR A 258 -10.71 -15.10 4.51
C TYR A 258 -12.08 -14.46 4.71
N THR A 259 -13.15 -15.26 4.66
CA THR A 259 -14.52 -14.77 4.82
C THR A 259 -14.71 -14.03 6.15
N THR A 260 -14.05 -14.51 7.21
CA THR A 260 -14.08 -13.86 8.52
C THR A 260 -13.33 -12.54 8.53
N LYS A 261 -12.12 -12.50 7.96
CA LYS A 261 -11.27 -11.30 7.91
C LYS A 261 -11.81 -10.25 6.95
N ALA A 262 -12.37 -10.65 5.81
CA ALA A 262 -12.91 -9.74 4.82
C ALA A 262 -14.08 -8.90 5.36
N LYS A 263 -14.84 -9.41 6.36
CA LYS A 263 -15.85 -8.61 7.08
C LYS A 263 -15.27 -7.38 7.76
N THR A 264 -14.00 -7.44 8.20
CA THR A 264 -13.35 -6.32 8.90
C THR A 264 -12.70 -5.32 7.96
N PHE A 265 -12.69 -5.56 6.64
CA PHE A 265 -12.10 -4.62 5.69
C PHE A 265 -13.03 -3.42 5.49
N THR A 266 -12.61 -2.27 6.02
CA THR A 266 -13.32 -0.99 5.85
C THR A 266 -13.10 -0.48 4.43
N GLY A 267 -14.18 -0.07 3.75
CA GLY A 267 -14.11 0.38 2.35
C GLY A 267 -13.99 -0.75 1.31
N ALA A 268 -14.00 -2.02 1.74
CA ALA A 268 -13.92 -3.12 0.81
C ALA A 268 -15.19 -3.30 -0.02
N ARG A 269 -15.01 -3.57 -1.32
CA ARG A 269 -16.05 -4.06 -2.25
C ARG A 269 -16.70 -5.34 -1.75
N ASP A 270 -18.02 -5.37 -1.79
CA ASP A 270 -18.80 -6.45 -1.18
C ASP A 270 -18.68 -7.77 -1.92
N ASN A 271 -18.62 -7.77 -3.26
CA ASN A 271 -18.41 -8.99 -4.05
C ASN A 271 -17.08 -9.67 -3.69
N LEU A 272 -16.02 -8.89 -3.47
CA LEU A 272 -14.70 -9.41 -3.11
C LEU A 272 -14.62 -9.89 -1.66
N ARG A 273 -15.63 -9.65 -0.81
CA ARG A 273 -15.67 -10.25 0.54
C ARG A 273 -15.95 -11.76 0.49
N ASN A 274 -16.53 -12.25 -0.61
CA ASN A 274 -16.73 -13.67 -0.84
C ASN A 274 -15.42 -14.32 -1.31
N PHE A 275 -15.01 -15.39 -0.62
CA PHE A 275 -13.76 -16.10 -0.95
C PHE A 275 -13.77 -16.66 -2.37
N GLY A 276 -14.84 -17.35 -2.76
CA GLY A 276 -14.95 -17.97 -4.08
C GLY A 276 -14.88 -16.95 -5.21
N GLU A 277 -15.54 -15.80 -5.06
CA GLU A 277 -15.50 -14.74 -6.08
C GLU A 277 -14.12 -14.07 -6.16
N ALA A 278 -13.50 -13.76 -5.02
CA ALA A 278 -12.14 -13.21 -5.01
C ALA A 278 -11.14 -14.18 -5.63
N LEU A 279 -11.22 -15.48 -5.29
CA LEU A 279 -10.38 -16.52 -5.89
C LEU A 279 -10.63 -16.65 -7.39
N ARG A 280 -11.89 -16.69 -7.83
CA ARG A 280 -12.24 -16.78 -9.25
C ARG A 280 -11.65 -15.63 -10.06
N ILE A 281 -11.81 -14.39 -9.61
CA ILE A 281 -11.27 -13.20 -10.30
C ILE A 281 -9.74 -13.23 -10.32
N ALA A 282 -9.10 -13.55 -9.19
CA ALA A 282 -7.65 -13.66 -9.11
C ALA A 282 -7.11 -14.78 -10.02
N SER A 283 -7.80 -15.92 -10.10
CA SER A 283 -7.44 -17.05 -10.99
C SER A 283 -7.55 -16.69 -12.47
N LEU A 284 -8.57 -15.92 -12.89
CA LEU A 284 -8.67 -15.49 -14.29
C LEU A 284 -7.44 -14.69 -14.76
N LEU A 285 -6.92 -13.84 -13.87
CA LEU A 285 -5.67 -13.12 -14.12
C LEU A 285 -4.45 -14.05 -14.05
N LEU A 286 -4.33 -14.82 -12.98
CA LEU A 286 -3.07 -15.48 -12.61
C LEU A 286 -2.87 -16.87 -13.22
N ASP A 287 -3.92 -17.67 -13.43
CA ASP A 287 -3.75 -19.06 -13.88
C ASP A 287 -3.08 -19.17 -15.26
N PRO A 288 -3.41 -18.34 -16.27
CA PRO A 288 -2.70 -18.37 -17.55
C PRO A 288 -1.21 -18.00 -17.42
N ILE A 289 -0.89 -17.11 -16.47
CA ILE A 289 0.49 -16.71 -16.20
C ILE A 289 1.24 -17.83 -15.46
N LEU A 290 0.69 -18.32 -14.35
CA LEU A 290 1.28 -19.39 -13.54
C LEU A 290 1.42 -20.71 -14.30
N GLY A 291 0.47 -20.99 -15.20
CA GLY A 291 0.43 -22.18 -16.05
C GLY A 291 1.30 -22.10 -17.30
N ASP A 292 1.99 -20.98 -17.54
CA ASP A 292 2.79 -20.76 -18.75
C ASP A 292 1.99 -20.87 -20.06
N ASP A 293 0.76 -20.36 -20.05
CA ASP A 293 -0.11 -20.34 -21.23
C ASP A 293 0.53 -19.50 -22.37
N PRO A 294 0.85 -20.12 -23.53
CA PRO A 294 1.48 -19.44 -24.64
C PRO A 294 0.56 -18.41 -25.31
N ASP A 295 -0.76 -18.58 -25.24
CA ASP A 295 -1.73 -17.67 -25.87
C ASP A 295 -1.77 -16.30 -25.16
N VAL A 296 -1.31 -16.26 -23.90
CA VAL A 296 -1.25 -15.05 -23.07
C VAL A 296 0.16 -14.43 -23.05
N ALA A 297 1.17 -15.05 -23.67
CA ALA A 297 2.57 -14.67 -23.50
C ALA A 297 2.88 -13.18 -23.71
N LEU A 298 2.23 -12.54 -24.69
CA LEU A 298 2.37 -11.12 -25.00
C LEU A 298 1.09 -10.31 -24.73
N GLY A 299 0.12 -10.91 -24.04
CA GLY A 299 -1.19 -10.31 -23.83
C GLY A 299 -1.19 -9.19 -22.79
N GLU A 300 -2.25 -8.40 -22.83
CA GLU A 300 -2.55 -7.37 -21.85
C GLU A 300 -3.87 -7.68 -21.14
N TRP A 301 -3.86 -7.60 -19.81
CA TRP A 301 -5.05 -7.87 -19.01
C TRP A 301 -6.06 -6.72 -19.13
N ASP A 302 -7.28 -7.01 -19.57
CA ASP A 302 -8.39 -6.07 -19.51
C ASP A 302 -9.23 -6.30 -18.23
N PRO A 303 -9.16 -5.39 -17.24
CA PRO A 303 -9.96 -5.49 -16.02
C PRO A 303 -11.48 -5.36 -16.27
N ALA A 304 -11.90 -4.70 -17.35
CA ALA A 304 -13.31 -4.48 -17.65
C ALA A 304 -14.01 -5.77 -18.12
N THR A 305 -13.28 -6.64 -18.84
CA THR A 305 -13.81 -7.94 -19.31
C THR A 305 -13.29 -9.13 -18.51
N LEU A 306 -12.32 -8.92 -17.61
CA LEU A 306 -11.61 -9.95 -16.85
C LEU A 306 -10.99 -11.03 -17.75
N THR A 307 -10.31 -10.58 -18.81
CA THR A 307 -9.69 -11.44 -19.81
C THR A 307 -8.33 -10.89 -20.26
N TRP A 308 -7.42 -11.78 -20.63
CA TRP A 308 -6.23 -11.43 -21.40
C TRP A 308 -6.61 -11.14 -22.86
N ARG A 309 -6.03 -10.08 -23.44
CA ARG A 309 -6.18 -9.67 -24.84
C ARG A 309 -4.86 -9.66 -25.58
#